data_AF-A0A381PBQ6-F1
#
_entry.id   AF-A0A381PBQ6-F1
#
_cell.length_a   1.000
_cell.length_b   1.000
_cell.length_c   1.000
_cell.angle_alpha   90.00
_cell.angle_beta   90.00
_cell.angle_gamma   90.00
#
_symmetry.space_group_name_H-M   'P 1'
#
loop_
_entity.id
_entity.type
_entity.pdbx_description
1 polymer ?
#
loop_
_entity_poly.entity_id
_entity_poly.type
_entity_poly.pdbx_seq_one_letter_code
_entity_poly.pdbx_strand_id
1 'polypeptide(L)'
;MVIRHHIYKVDQRVLIRSRDGGPFMPPSEGAKGALGVIAPQLFQEWAGTFLEREPDVPPEYYVTIDNGITETISEDWLEPAPPGSPPPPEESHPWPT
;
A
#
# COMPACT_ATOMS: atom_id res chain seq x y z
N MET A 1 4.06 -18.28 -15.71
CA MET A 1 4.14 -17.76 -14.34
C MET A 1 4.22 -16.26 -14.46
N VAL A 2 3.20 -15.53 -14.01
CA VAL A 2 3.18 -14.06 -14.11
C VAL A 2 3.71 -13.54 -12.78
N ILE A 3 4.95 -13.05 -12.75
CA ILE A 3 5.48 -12.40 -11.56
C ILE A 3 4.79 -11.04 -11.47
N ARG A 4 3.91 -10.86 -10.48
CA ARG A 4 3.31 -9.55 -10.22
C ARG A 4 4.36 -8.62 -9.62
N HIS A 5 4.70 -7.53 -10.28
CA HIS A 5 5.69 -6.56 -9.76
C HIS A 5 5.01 -5.49 -8.92
N HIS A 6 5.75 -4.87 -7.99
CA HIS A 6 5.22 -3.70 -7.30
C HIS A 6 5.03 -2.54 -8.30
N ILE A 7 3.78 -2.16 -8.57
CA ILE A 7 3.40 -1.07 -9.48
C ILE A 7 3.30 0.29 -8.80
N TYR A 8 3.08 0.33 -7.48
CA TYR A 8 2.95 1.56 -6.71
C TYR A 8 4.29 2.01 -6.11
N LYS A 9 4.55 3.31 -6.14
CA LYS A 9 5.76 3.93 -5.57
C LYS A 9 5.52 4.41 -4.14
N VAL A 10 6.58 4.50 -3.34
CA VAL A 10 6.55 5.19 -2.04
C VAL A 10 6.10 6.64 -2.25
N ASP A 11 5.34 7.18 -1.30
CA ASP A 11 4.69 8.49 -1.34
C ASP A 11 3.63 8.67 -2.45
N GLN A 12 3.26 7.58 -3.12
CA GLN A 12 2.16 7.61 -4.09
C GLN A 12 0.81 7.63 -3.38
N ARG A 13 -0.08 8.52 -3.84
CA ARG A 13 -1.47 8.58 -3.38
C ARG A 13 -2.29 7.45 -4.00
N VAL A 14 -2.99 6.70 -3.16
CA VAL A 14 -3.82 5.56 -3.57
C VAL A 14 -5.20 5.64 -2.91
N LEU A 15 -6.21 5.14 -3.61
CA LEU A 15 -7.55 4.91 -3.10
C LEU A 15 -7.68 3.45 -2.70
N ILE A 16 -8.16 3.21 -1.48
CA ILE A 16 -8.45 1.87 -0.99
C ILE A 16 -9.85 1.50 -1.42
N ARG A 17 -10.00 0.40 -2.18
CA ARG A 17 -11.29 -0.11 -2.63
C ARG A 17 -12.16 -0.52 -1.44
N SER A 18 -13.47 -0.31 -1.55
CA SER A 18 -14.42 -0.71 -0.51
C SER A 18 -14.92 -2.15 -0.64
N ARG A 19 -14.85 -2.75 -1.84
CA ARG A 19 -15.45 -4.07 -2.10
C ARG A 19 -14.66 -5.00 -3.03
N ASP A 20 -13.78 -4.48 -3.89
CA ASP A 20 -13.23 -5.23 -5.04
C ASP A 20 -11.70 -5.46 -5.00
N GLY A 21 -11.17 -6.01 -3.91
CA GLY A 21 -9.72 -6.31 -3.81
C GLY A 21 -9.31 -7.74 -3.48
N GLY A 22 -10.23 -8.69 -3.57
CA GLY A 22 -9.90 -10.11 -3.42
C GLY A 22 -9.63 -10.54 -1.96
N PRO A 23 -9.25 -11.81 -1.74
CA PRO A 23 -9.14 -12.40 -0.41
C PRO A 23 -7.83 -12.07 0.32
N PHE A 24 -6.83 -11.55 -0.38
CA PHE A 24 -5.49 -11.31 0.18
C PHE A 24 -5.43 -9.95 0.87
N MET A 25 -5.02 -9.94 2.14
CA MET A 25 -4.78 -8.76 2.98
C MET A 25 -5.79 -7.61 2.75
N PRO A 26 -7.06 -7.84 3.11
CA PRO A 26 -8.07 -6.82 2.99
C PRO A 26 -7.81 -5.65 3.95
N PRO A 27 -8.14 -4.42 3.54
CA PRO A 27 -8.10 -3.26 4.42
C PRO A 27 -9.10 -3.40 5.57
N SER A 28 -8.81 -2.76 6.70
CA SER A 28 -9.80 -2.63 7.78
C SER A 28 -11.06 -1.91 7.31
N GLU A 29 -12.20 -2.19 7.96
CA GLU A 29 -13.49 -1.55 7.62
C GLU A 29 -13.42 -0.02 7.61
N GLY A 30 -12.60 0.59 8.49
CA GLY A 30 -12.40 2.03 8.52
C GLY A 30 -11.52 2.60 7.39
N ALA A 31 -10.76 1.75 6.71
CA ALA A 31 -9.87 2.09 5.61
C ALA A 31 -10.54 1.92 4.24
N LYS A 32 -11.60 1.12 4.17
CA LYS A 32 -12.36 0.86 2.94
C LYS A 32 -12.96 2.15 2.39
N GLY A 33 -12.60 2.50 1.15
CA GLY A 33 -13.03 3.74 0.50
C GLY A 33 -12.24 4.99 0.94
N ALA A 34 -11.24 4.84 1.80
CA ALA A 34 -10.39 5.94 2.22
C ALA A 34 -9.22 6.17 1.26
N LEU A 35 -8.72 7.41 1.26
CA LEU A 35 -7.45 7.75 0.62
C LEU A 35 -6.30 7.47 1.58
N GLY A 36 -5.19 7.00 1.01
CA GLY A 36 -3.95 6.79 1.72
C GLY A 36 -2.74 7.09 0.85
N VAL A 37 -1.57 7.06 1.46
CA VAL A 37 -0.29 7.17 0.79
C VAL A 37 0.52 5.90 1.00
N ILE A 38 1.23 5.46 -0.02
CA ILE A 38 2.11 4.29 0.08
C ILE A 38 3.30 4.65 0.97
N ALA A 39 3.41 3.96 2.09
CA ALA A 39 4.52 4.13 3.01
C ALA A 39 5.77 3.34 2.54
N PRO A 40 6.96 3.67 3.05
CA PRO A 40 8.18 2.90 2.78
C PRO A 40 8.00 1.43 3.19
N GLN A 41 8.23 0.51 2.25
CA GLN A 41 8.09 -0.92 2.51
C GLN A 41 9.39 -1.48 3.08
N LEU A 42 9.39 -1.82 4.36
CA LEU A 42 10.55 -2.40 5.04
C LEU A 42 10.79 -3.87 4.67
N PHE A 43 9.83 -4.52 4.02
CA PHE A 43 9.86 -5.95 3.68
C PHE A 43 10.03 -6.24 2.19
N GLN A 44 10.41 -5.27 1.35
CA GLN A 44 10.40 -5.45 -0.11
C GLN A 44 11.58 -6.24 -0.69
N GLU A 45 12.61 -6.59 0.10
CA GLU A 45 13.87 -7.13 -0.41
C GLU A 45 14.15 -8.58 0.03
N TRP A 46 13.22 -9.51 -0.23
CA TRP A 46 13.44 -10.96 -0.01
C TRP A 46 13.73 -11.72 -1.32
N ALA A 47 13.91 -11.02 -2.43
CA ALA A 47 14.21 -11.62 -3.73
C ALA A 47 15.49 -12.48 -3.64
N GLY A 48 15.41 -13.76 -4.00
CA GLY A 48 16.52 -14.71 -3.89
C GLY A 48 16.74 -15.29 -2.48
N THR A 49 15.84 -15.05 -1.53
CA THR A 49 15.86 -15.69 -0.21
C THR A 49 14.77 -16.77 -0.10
N PHE A 50 14.84 -17.62 0.92
CA PHE A 50 13.82 -18.66 1.17
C PHE A 50 12.39 -18.10 1.39
N LEU A 51 12.29 -16.80 1.66
CA LEU A 51 11.03 -16.07 1.85
C LEU A 51 10.68 -15.21 0.64
N GLU A 52 11.28 -15.51 -0.52
CA GLU A 52 10.89 -14.94 -1.81
C GLU A 52 9.39 -15.16 -2.05
N ARG A 53 8.70 -14.08 -2.39
CA ARG A 53 7.25 -14.09 -2.55
C ARG A 53 6.86 -15.03 -3.68
N GLU A 54 5.85 -15.87 -3.44
CA GLU A 54 5.29 -16.71 -4.48
C GLU A 54 4.75 -15.82 -5.62
N PRO A 55 5.03 -16.19 -6.89
CA PRO A 55 4.73 -15.34 -8.04
C PRO A 55 3.23 -15.12 -8.26
N ASP A 56 2.38 -16.01 -7.75
CA ASP A 56 0.92 -15.89 -7.83
C ASP A 56 0.30 -15.04 -6.70
N VAL A 57 1.09 -14.57 -5.73
CA VAL A 57 0.62 -13.72 -4.63
C VAL A 57 0.73 -12.23 -5.00
N PRO A 58 -0.36 -11.45 -4.90
CA PRO A 58 -0.34 -10.02 -5.19
C PRO A 58 0.61 -9.27 -4.22
N PRO A 59 1.33 -8.24 -4.70
CA PRO A 59 2.21 -7.45 -3.86
C PRO A 59 1.46 -6.77 -2.71
N GLU A 60 2.05 -6.77 -1.53
CA GLU A 60 1.52 -6.06 -0.36
C GLU A 60 2.14 -4.68 -0.26
N TYR A 61 1.35 -3.71 0.19
CA TYR A 61 1.81 -2.36 0.45
C TYR A 61 1.33 -1.88 1.81
N TYR A 62 2.24 -1.38 2.63
CA TYR A 62 1.91 -0.43 3.68
C TYR A 62 1.30 0.84 3.10
N VAL A 63 0.09 1.16 3.52
CA VAL A 63 -0.63 2.38 3.16
C VAL A 63 -0.92 3.14 4.45
N THR A 64 -0.38 4.34 4.56
CA THR A 64 -0.75 5.29 5.61
C THR A 64 -2.01 6.01 5.17
N ILE A 65 -3.13 5.66 5.81
CA ILE A 65 -4.44 6.24 5.58
C ILE A 65 -4.45 7.65 6.17
N ASP A 66 -5.26 8.56 5.62
CA ASP A 66 -5.41 9.94 6.12
C ASP A 66 -5.78 10.05 7.61
N ASN A 67 -6.31 8.97 8.19
CA ASN A 67 -6.57 8.87 9.62
C ASN A 67 -5.28 8.67 10.47
N GLY A 68 -4.11 8.66 9.84
CA GLY A 68 -2.79 8.47 10.47
C GLY A 68 -2.45 7.01 10.79
N ILE A 69 -3.22 6.05 10.31
CA ILE A 69 -3.00 4.61 10.55
C ILE A 69 -2.31 4.01 9.32
N THR A 70 -1.18 3.35 9.53
CA THR A 70 -0.50 2.56 8.50
C THR A 70 -1.01 1.12 8.54
N GLU A 71 -1.56 0.65 7.43
CA GLU A 71 -2.07 -0.72 7.29
C GLU A 71 -1.42 -1.43 6.11
N THR A 72 -1.23 -2.75 6.22
CA THR A 72 -0.77 -3.58 5.12
C THR A 72 -1.96 -3.99 4.26
N ILE A 73 -1.98 -3.53 3.00
CA ILE A 73 -3.08 -3.74 2.07
C ILE A 73 -2.52 -4.38 0.79
N SER A 74 -3.21 -5.39 0.26
CA SER A 74 -2.79 -6.00 -1.00
C SER A 74 -3.02 -5.07 -2.20
N GLU A 75 -2.19 -5.19 -3.24
CA GLU A 75 -2.31 -4.46 -4.49
C GLU A 75 -3.72 -4.48 -5.07
N ASP A 76 -4.39 -5.63 -5.00
CA ASP A 76 -5.73 -5.82 -5.57
C ASP A 76 -6.76 -4.88 -4.91
N TRP A 77 -6.53 -4.45 -3.66
CA TRP A 77 -7.37 -3.49 -2.93
C TRP A 77 -7.01 -2.02 -3.21
N LEU A 78 -5.94 -1.74 -3.94
CA LEU A 78 -5.44 -0.39 -4.17
C LEU A 78 -5.73 0.04 -5.60
N GLU A 79 -6.09 1.32 -5.74
CA GLU A 79 -6.19 2.00 -7.02
C GLU A 79 -5.37 3.27 -7.01
N PRO A 80 -4.80 3.69 -8.16
CA PRO A 80 -4.19 5.00 -8.26
C PRO A 80 -5.25 6.07 -7.97
N ALA A 81 -4.95 6.98 -7.05
CA ALA A 81 -5.87 8.07 -6.75
C ALA A 81 -6.00 9.01 -7.98
N PRO A 82 -7.18 9.59 -8.24
CA PRO A 82 -7.40 10.46 -9.39
C PRO A 82 -6.45 11.68 -9.36
N PRO A 83 -5.98 12.15 -10.54
CA PRO A 83 -5.09 13.30 -10.63
C PRO A 83 -5.82 14.55 -10.10
N GLY A 84 -5.40 15.06 -8.95
CA GLY A 84 -6.06 16.14 -8.21
C GLY A 84 -6.46 15.79 -6.78
N SER A 85 -6.24 14.54 -6.34
CA SER A 85 -6.34 14.20 -4.92
C SER A 85 -5.40 15.07 -4.07
N PRO A 86 -5.83 15.50 -2.88
CA PRO A 86 -5.00 16.33 -2.01
C PRO A 86 -3.66 15.65 -1.76
N PRO A 87 -2.56 16.44 -1.75
CA PRO A 87 -1.23 15.91 -1.46
C PRO A 87 -1.27 15.20 -0.10
N PRO A 88 -0.45 14.15 0.08
CA PRO A 88 -0.35 13.51 1.38
C PRO A 88 -0.03 14.56 2.46
N PRO A 89 -0.60 14.45 3.66
CA PRO A 89 -0.23 15.34 4.76
C PRO A 89 1.29 15.25 4.95
N GLU A 90 1.97 16.38 4.78
CA GLU A 90 3.42 16.49 4.89
C GLU A 90 3.83 16.03 6.30
N GLU A 91 4.48 14.86 6.38
CA GLU A 91 4.94 14.31 7.64
C GLU A 91 6.10 15.20 8.12
N SER A 92 5.77 16.18 8.96
CA SER A 92 6.74 17.04 9.63
C SER A 92 7.54 16.17 10.60
N HIS A 93 8.60 15.52 10.11
CA HIS A 93 9.49 14.69 10.91
C HIS A 93 10.10 15.52 12.07
N PRO A 94 9.82 15.23 13.34
CA PRO A 94 10.54 15.81 14.46
C PRO A 94 11.20 14.65 15.22
N TRP A 95 12.11 13.91 14.58
CA TRP A 95 13.00 13.02 15.33
C TRP A 95 14.34 13.73 15.54
N PRO A 96 14.75 13.97 16.79
CA PRO A 96 16.07 14.54 17.08
C PRO A 96 17.15 13.48 16.81
N THR A 97 18.29 13.96 16.29
CA THR A 97 19.53 13.20 16.06
C THR A 97 20.17 12.73 17.36
#